data_AF-A0A9D4UTU6-F1
#
_entry.id   AF-A0A9D4UTU6-F1
#
_cell.length_a   1.000
_cell.length_b   1.000
_cell.length_c   1.000
_cell.angle_alpha   90.00
_cell.angle_beta   90.00
_cell.angle_gamma   90.00
#
_symmetry.space_group_name_H-M   'P 1'
#
loop_
_entity.id
_entity.type
_entity.pdbx_description
1 polymer ?
#
loop_
_entity_poly.entity_id
_entity_poly.type
_entity_poly.pdbx_seq_one_letter_code
_entity_poly.pdbx_strand_id
1 'polypeptide(L)'
;MCKQEETMQEAEAAAILPSPVLANHLLLIKSQSLSSTSKTFANLVLCIIGTGVLGLPYSFSTIGWAMGIITLTLSGAVAYHGMMLQIRSKRLLRRSHGDGLLIASYGDLMFHAFGRRGRLAVDTLLSLSTCAAGISYITFMSQSVASIASSVEGTQLSSFIFPSNQTQIMCEHSGGRRYLSSNVVGLSWLSSSTYTWFIFPLEVALAAIPSVTLLAPFSAIADAVNFAALAALMVSDILEIKNNLGLQNIKPIVNMVGIPSAFGVGVYAFQSSGIMIPLEASMEEPLKLGSLMGVAFVLSGVVYAAFAVLGYAAYGENIQQVITLNLPNGIEAMLVKAAISLSLLLAFPLVLNPMFELVERRFARRKLSLGLRASIVFVICLMATAIKQFTDFLSLAGSSISCLLGFILPAAVHIKVMKEDVERPTSSLIYAADYVLIVFGLIFGAFGTTMSFLKFF
;
A
#
# COMPACT_ATOMS: atom_id res chain seq x y z
N MET A 1 44.13 -7.22 30.05
CA MET A 1 43.52 -6.25 29.12
C MET A 1 43.36 -6.84 27.72
N CYS A 2 44.43 -7.30 27.05
CA CYS A 2 44.33 -7.93 25.71
C CYS A 2 43.39 -9.15 25.61
N LYS A 3 43.31 -9.98 26.68
CA LYS A 3 42.45 -11.18 26.72
C LYS A 3 40.96 -10.90 27.00
N GLN A 4 40.63 -9.70 27.47
CA GLN A 4 39.25 -9.23 27.69
C GLN A 4 38.69 -8.53 26.43
N GLU A 5 39.55 -7.98 25.57
CA GLU A 5 39.15 -7.45 24.26
C GLU A 5 38.83 -8.57 23.26
N GLU A 6 39.60 -9.66 23.25
CA GLU A 6 39.31 -10.84 22.40
C GLU A 6 37.99 -11.52 22.77
N THR A 7 37.65 -11.62 24.07
CA THR A 7 36.36 -12.20 24.50
C THR A 7 35.17 -11.26 24.25
N MET A 8 35.40 -9.95 24.15
CA MET A 8 34.36 -8.98 23.76
C MET A 8 34.15 -8.97 22.23
N GLN A 9 35.21 -9.14 21.44
CA GLN A 9 35.14 -9.34 19.99
C GLN A 9 34.53 -10.69 19.58
N GLU A 10 34.78 -11.79 20.31
CA GLU A 10 34.11 -13.07 20.08
C GLU A 10 32.62 -13.03 20.48
N ALA A 11 32.24 -12.26 21.51
CA ALA A 11 30.84 -12.03 21.87
C ALA A 11 30.10 -11.12 20.85
N GLU A 12 30.81 -10.18 20.23
CA GLU A 12 30.29 -9.33 19.15
C GLU A 12 30.21 -10.11 17.82
N ALA A 13 31.14 -11.04 17.56
CA ALA A 13 31.10 -11.98 16.44
C ALA A 13 30.01 -13.05 16.57
N ALA A 14 29.69 -13.49 17.80
CA ALA A 14 28.57 -14.40 18.05
C ALA A 14 27.18 -13.73 17.83
N ALA A 15 27.11 -12.40 17.89
CA ALA A 15 25.92 -11.62 17.54
C ALA A 15 25.71 -11.46 16.02
N ILE A 16 26.67 -11.91 15.20
CA ILE A 16 26.64 -11.90 13.72
C ILE A 16 25.99 -13.18 13.17
N LEU A 17 25.74 -14.20 14.00
CA LEU A 17 25.06 -15.41 13.53
C LEU A 17 23.62 -15.06 13.08
N PRO A 18 23.27 -15.30 11.80
CA PRO A 18 21.89 -15.18 11.37
C PRO A 18 21.06 -16.10 12.25
N SER A 19 19.93 -15.60 12.77
CA SER A 19 18.98 -16.47 13.45
C SER A 19 18.70 -17.70 12.56
N PRO A 20 18.39 -18.88 13.11
CA PRO A 20 18.11 -20.06 12.29
C PRO A 20 16.99 -19.81 11.25
N VAL A 21 16.15 -18.80 11.47
CA VAL A 21 15.15 -18.28 10.52
C VAL A 21 15.82 -17.52 9.35
N LEU A 22 16.77 -16.64 9.62
CA LEU A 22 17.52 -15.90 8.59
C LEU A 22 18.45 -16.82 7.79
N ALA A 23 19.05 -17.84 8.42
CA ALA A 23 19.83 -18.87 7.73
C ALA A 23 18.96 -19.73 6.79
N ASN A 24 17.74 -20.09 7.20
CA ASN A 24 16.77 -20.80 6.36
C ASN A 24 16.23 -19.91 5.22
N HIS A 25 16.01 -18.62 5.47
CA HIS A 25 15.68 -17.66 4.40
C HIS A 25 16.82 -17.50 3.38
N LEU A 26 18.08 -17.49 3.83
CA LEU A 26 19.26 -17.41 2.95
C LEU A 26 19.48 -18.69 2.13
N LEU A 27 19.22 -19.87 2.70
CA LEU A 27 19.24 -21.14 1.95
C LEU A 27 18.10 -21.23 0.94
N LEU A 28 16.91 -20.70 1.27
CA LEU A 28 15.78 -20.59 0.34
C LEU A 28 16.11 -19.67 -0.84
N ILE A 29 16.69 -18.49 -0.58
CA ILE A 29 17.13 -17.54 -1.63
C ILE A 29 18.22 -18.16 -2.51
N LYS A 30 19.16 -18.92 -1.93
CA LYS A 30 20.22 -19.61 -2.69
C LYS A 30 19.70 -20.80 -3.51
N SER A 31 18.53 -21.35 -3.16
CA SER A 31 17.88 -22.47 -3.85
C SER A 31 16.84 -22.04 -4.90
N GLN A 32 16.45 -20.77 -4.93
CA GLN A 32 15.49 -20.26 -5.92
C GLN A 32 16.18 -20.03 -7.26
N SER A 33 15.56 -20.51 -8.34
CA SER A 33 15.98 -20.13 -9.70
C SER A 33 15.87 -18.61 -9.85
N LEU A 34 16.93 -18.00 -10.39
CA LEU A 34 16.97 -16.56 -10.63
C LEU A 34 15.79 -16.14 -11.53
N SER A 35 15.19 -15.01 -11.21
CA SER A 35 14.05 -14.47 -11.95
C SER A 35 14.54 -13.84 -13.26
N SER A 36 13.96 -14.28 -14.37
CA SER A 36 14.24 -13.70 -15.68
C SER A 36 13.80 -12.24 -15.74
N THR A 37 14.36 -11.48 -16.69
CA THR A 37 14.07 -10.05 -16.86
C THR A 37 12.56 -9.77 -17.00
N SER A 38 11.84 -10.57 -17.80
CA SER A 38 10.39 -10.39 -18.00
C SER A 38 9.56 -10.73 -16.76
N LYS A 39 9.92 -11.79 -16.02
CA LYS A 39 9.26 -12.15 -14.75
C LYS A 39 9.47 -11.06 -13.71
N THR A 40 10.68 -10.52 -13.64
CA THR A 40 11.00 -9.41 -12.73
C THR A 40 10.21 -8.15 -13.09
N PHE A 41 10.08 -7.83 -14.37
CA PHE A 41 9.27 -6.70 -14.82
C PHE A 41 7.79 -6.86 -14.44
N ALA A 42 7.20 -8.05 -14.67
CA ALA A 42 5.84 -8.33 -14.24
C ALA A 42 5.68 -8.18 -12.72
N ASN A 43 6.60 -8.74 -11.94
CA ASN A 43 6.58 -8.61 -10.48
C ASN A 43 6.72 -7.15 -10.02
N LEU A 44 7.55 -6.34 -10.70
CA LEU A 44 7.66 -4.90 -10.44
C LEU A 44 6.32 -4.18 -10.66
N VAL A 45 5.67 -4.45 -11.79
CA VAL A 45 4.37 -3.83 -12.13
C VAL A 45 3.30 -4.24 -11.12
N LEU A 46 3.25 -5.51 -10.72
CA LEU A 46 2.33 -6.01 -9.69
C LEU A 46 2.62 -5.37 -8.31
N CYS A 47 3.89 -5.15 -7.96
CA CYS A 47 4.26 -4.50 -6.69
C CYS A 47 3.95 -3.00 -6.66
N ILE A 48 4.03 -2.32 -7.81
CA ILE A 48 3.75 -0.88 -7.89
C ILE A 48 2.24 -0.66 -7.96
N ILE A 49 1.54 -1.34 -8.88
CA ILE A 49 0.09 -1.19 -9.10
C ILE A 49 -0.68 -1.95 -8.03
N GLY A 50 -0.87 -1.30 -6.89
CA GLY A 50 -1.67 -1.80 -5.78
C GLY A 50 -2.95 -0.99 -5.56
N THR A 51 -3.58 -1.21 -4.41
CA THR A 51 -4.83 -0.53 -4.04
C THR A 51 -4.67 0.92 -3.62
N GLY A 52 -3.43 1.43 -3.54
CA GLY A 52 -3.16 2.86 -3.41
C GLY A 52 -3.73 3.71 -4.56
N VAL A 53 -4.00 3.09 -5.72
CA VAL A 53 -4.65 3.74 -6.86
C VAL A 53 -6.10 4.16 -6.59
N LEU A 54 -6.80 3.48 -5.68
CA LEU A 54 -8.25 3.62 -5.48
C LEU A 54 -8.67 4.99 -4.90
N GLY A 55 -7.75 5.70 -4.25
CA GLY A 55 -7.98 7.07 -3.75
C GLY A 55 -7.51 8.18 -4.71
N LEU A 56 -6.88 7.85 -5.83
CA LEU A 56 -6.39 8.85 -6.79
C LEU A 56 -7.52 9.64 -7.49
N PRO A 57 -8.62 9.02 -7.93
CA PRO A 57 -9.72 9.77 -8.55
C PRO A 57 -10.30 10.85 -7.63
N TYR A 58 -10.55 10.49 -6.36
CA TYR A 58 -11.00 11.46 -5.36
C TYR A 58 -9.96 12.58 -5.17
N SER A 59 -8.68 12.22 -5.05
CA SER A 59 -7.60 13.22 -4.94
C SER A 59 -7.61 14.20 -6.11
N PHE A 60 -7.77 13.71 -7.35
CA PHE A 60 -7.83 14.55 -8.55
C PHE A 60 -9.05 15.47 -8.56
N SER A 61 -10.18 15.03 -8.02
CA SER A 61 -11.35 15.90 -7.88
C SER A 61 -11.13 17.09 -6.93
N THR A 62 -10.25 16.93 -5.93
CA THR A 62 -9.95 18.00 -4.97
C THR A 62 -8.97 19.04 -5.51
N ILE A 63 -8.05 18.67 -6.38
CA ILE A 63 -6.99 19.56 -6.89
C ILE A 63 -7.14 19.94 -8.36
N GLY A 64 -7.97 19.22 -9.11
CA GLY A 64 -8.14 19.34 -10.56
C GLY A 64 -7.28 18.37 -11.34
N TRP A 65 -7.68 18.04 -12.57
CA TRP A 65 -7.03 16.98 -13.35
C TRP A 65 -5.59 17.34 -13.77
N ALA A 66 -5.33 18.61 -14.12
CA ALA A 66 -4.02 19.04 -14.58
C ALA A 66 -3.02 19.08 -13.42
N MET A 67 -3.41 19.66 -12.28
CA MET A 67 -2.60 19.60 -11.06
C MET A 67 -2.45 18.18 -10.53
N GLY A 68 -3.47 17.33 -10.70
CA GLY A 68 -3.42 15.90 -10.41
C GLY A 68 -2.29 15.21 -11.16
N ILE A 69 -2.23 15.36 -12.48
CA ILE A 69 -1.19 14.76 -13.32
C ILE A 69 0.21 15.27 -12.91
N ILE A 70 0.37 16.58 -12.68
CA ILE A 70 1.64 17.16 -12.26
C ILE A 70 2.08 16.57 -10.91
N THR A 71 1.16 16.52 -9.95
CA THR A 71 1.44 16.03 -8.60
C THR A 71 1.76 14.54 -8.61
N LEU A 72 0.99 13.72 -9.33
CA LEU A 72 1.22 12.29 -9.48
C LEU A 72 2.57 12.01 -10.17
N THR A 73 2.90 12.77 -11.21
CA THR A 73 4.19 12.66 -11.91
C THR A 73 5.34 12.99 -10.95
N LEU A 74 5.20 14.05 -10.14
CA LEU A 74 6.17 14.41 -9.13
C LEU A 74 6.32 13.31 -8.07
N SER A 75 5.22 12.76 -7.56
CA SER A 75 5.23 11.63 -6.62
C SER A 75 5.96 10.42 -7.18
N GLY A 76 5.67 10.03 -8.43
CA GLY A 76 6.34 8.92 -9.10
C GLY A 76 7.83 9.17 -9.32
N ALA A 77 8.21 10.39 -9.71
CA ALA A 77 9.60 10.77 -9.94
C ALA A 77 10.43 10.71 -8.64
N VAL A 78 9.92 11.26 -7.54
CA VAL A 78 10.65 11.21 -6.25
C VAL A 78 10.71 9.80 -5.67
N ALA A 79 9.64 9.00 -5.84
CA ALA A 79 9.63 7.61 -5.39
C ALA A 79 10.63 6.76 -6.18
N TYR A 80 10.66 6.88 -7.51
CA TYR A 80 11.66 6.24 -8.36
C TYR A 80 13.08 6.65 -7.97
N HIS A 81 13.31 7.95 -7.81
CA HIS A 81 14.63 8.47 -7.46
C HIS A 81 15.09 7.96 -6.08
N GLY A 82 14.21 7.97 -5.09
CA GLY A 82 14.48 7.44 -3.76
C GLY A 82 14.85 5.95 -3.78
N MET A 83 14.11 5.11 -4.51
CA MET A 83 14.48 3.70 -4.67
C MET A 83 15.82 3.51 -5.40
N MET A 84 16.12 4.35 -6.39
CA MET A 84 17.43 4.35 -7.04
C MET A 84 18.56 4.73 -6.08
N LEU A 85 18.34 5.68 -5.17
CA LEU A 85 19.30 6.03 -4.12
C LEU A 85 19.53 4.86 -3.15
N GLN A 86 18.50 4.09 -2.80
CA GLN A 86 18.65 2.87 -1.99
C GLN A 86 19.57 1.85 -2.67
N ILE A 87 19.31 1.53 -3.95
CA ILE A 87 20.10 0.57 -4.72
C ILE A 87 21.55 1.07 -4.88
N ARG A 88 21.74 2.35 -5.20
CA ARG A 88 23.07 2.96 -5.32
C ARG A 88 23.83 2.87 -4.01
N SER A 89 23.20 3.22 -2.89
CA SER A 89 23.81 3.12 -1.56
C SER A 89 24.25 1.70 -1.22
N LYS A 90 23.41 0.70 -1.52
CA LYS A 90 23.77 -0.73 -1.36
C LYS A 90 25.00 -1.11 -2.20
N ARG A 91 25.07 -0.66 -3.46
CA ARG A 91 26.19 -0.95 -4.36
C ARG A 91 27.48 -0.25 -3.90
N LEU A 92 27.39 0.98 -3.40
CA LEU A 92 28.54 1.70 -2.84
C LEU A 92 29.09 1.01 -1.59
N LEU A 93 28.22 0.62 -0.65
CA LEU A 93 28.64 -0.13 0.54
C LEU A 93 29.32 -1.45 0.18
N ARG A 94 28.78 -2.20 -0.78
CA ARG A 94 29.40 -3.44 -1.28
C ARG A 94 30.77 -3.22 -1.91
N ARG A 95 30.97 -2.11 -2.61
CA ARG A 95 32.29 -1.77 -3.18
C ARG A 95 33.30 -1.44 -2.09
N SER A 96 32.90 -0.64 -1.10
CA SER A 96 33.78 -0.19 0.00
C SER A 96 34.17 -1.32 0.96
N HIS A 97 33.25 -2.22 1.30
CA HIS A 97 33.48 -3.29 2.29
C HIS A 97 33.73 -4.68 1.67
N GLY A 98 33.76 -4.78 0.34
CA GLY A 98 33.95 -6.02 -0.41
C GLY A 98 32.68 -6.87 -0.64
N ASP A 99 32.77 -7.80 -1.60
CA ASP A 99 31.63 -8.62 -2.07
C ASP A 99 31.03 -9.57 -1.02
N GLY A 100 31.71 -9.78 0.11
CA GLY A 100 31.22 -10.57 1.23
C GLY A 100 30.09 -9.90 2.05
N LEU A 101 29.81 -8.61 1.83
CA LEU A 101 28.80 -7.87 2.58
C LEU A 101 27.37 -8.28 2.16
N LEU A 102 26.66 -8.94 3.09
CA LEU A 102 25.29 -9.40 2.91
C LEU A 102 24.28 -8.30 3.30
N ILE A 103 23.74 -7.61 2.30
CA ILE A 103 22.63 -6.65 2.45
C ILE A 103 21.39 -7.28 1.82
N ALA A 104 20.56 -7.95 2.64
CA ALA A 104 19.37 -8.67 2.19
C ALA A 104 18.09 -7.82 2.28
N SER A 105 18.05 -6.83 3.18
CA SER A 105 16.88 -6.00 3.42
C SER A 105 17.21 -4.52 3.57
N TYR A 106 16.18 -3.66 3.52
CA TYR A 106 16.36 -2.23 3.77
C TYR A 106 16.81 -1.96 5.22
N GLY A 107 16.34 -2.74 6.18
CA GLY A 107 16.83 -2.68 7.57
C GLY A 107 18.33 -2.99 7.67
N ASP A 108 18.85 -3.95 6.91
CA ASP A 108 20.29 -4.28 6.89
C ASP A 108 21.12 -3.17 6.24
N LEU A 109 20.63 -2.54 5.16
CA LEU A 109 21.29 -1.38 4.56
C LEU A 109 21.45 -0.25 5.60
N MET A 110 20.39 0.01 6.36
CA MET A 110 20.37 1.04 7.39
C MET A 110 21.21 0.68 8.62
N PHE A 111 21.36 -0.61 8.91
CA PHE A 111 22.26 -1.09 9.96
C PHE A 111 23.71 -0.77 9.64
N HIS A 112 24.15 -1.04 8.40
CA HIS A 112 25.52 -0.76 8.00
C HIS A 112 25.78 0.75 7.90
N ALA A 113 24.80 1.53 7.43
CA ALA A 113 24.95 2.97 7.33
C ALA A 113 24.86 3.68 8.70
N PHE A 114 23.85 3.39 9.54
CA PHE A 114 23.54 4.17 10.75
C PHE A 114 23.57 3.35 12.05
N GLY A 115 24.04 2.11 11.99
CA GLY A 115 24.08 1.19 13.13
C GLY A 115 22.69 0.74 13.59
N ARG A 116 22.63 0.26 14.84
CA ARG A 116 21.41 -0.30 15.43
C ARG A 116 20.22 0.67 15.45
N ARG A 117 20.47 1.98 15.61
CA ARG A 117 19.42 3.01 15.62
C ARG A 117 18.78 3.18 14.25
N GLY A 118 19.57 3.17 13.17
CA GLY A 118 19.07 3.25 11.81
C GLY A 118 18.22 2.05 11.41
N ARG A 119 18.70 0.83 11.74
CA ARG A 119 17.94 -0.40 11.54
C ARG A 119 16.59 -0.34 12.26
N LEU A 120 16.61 0.04 13.54
CA LEU A 120 15.39 0.13 14.34
C LEU A 120 14.39 1.12 13.72
N ALA A 121 14.84 2.31 13.32
CA ALA A 121 13.98 3.31 12.71
C ALA A 121 13.29 2.78 11.45
N VAL A 122 14.03 2.16 10.52
CA VAL A 122 13.47 1.68 9.26
C VAL A 122 12.60 0.45 9.44
N ASP A 123 12.98 -0.49 10.30
CA ASP A 123 12.15 -1.64 10.62
C ASP A 123 10.80 -1.18 11.23
N THR A 124 10.81 -0.19 12.12
CA THR A 124 9.58 0.37 12.69
C THR A 124 8.72 1.10 11.65
N LEU A 125 9.33 1.88 10.77
CA LEU A 125 8.61 2.58 9.70
C LEU A 125 8.03 1.60 8.67
N LEU A 126 8.78 0.56 8.29
CA LEU A 126 8.29 -0.50 7.41
C LEU A 126 7.08 -1.21 8.04
N SER A 127 7.15 -1.51 9.34
CA SER A 127 6.04 -2.14 10.05
C SER A 127 4.82 -1.21 10.18
N LEU A 128 5.05 0.09 10.37
CA LEU A 128 3.97 1.06 10.39
C LEU A 128 3.33 1.23 8.99
N SER A 129 4.14 1.16 7.93
CA SER A 129 3.66 1.19 6.54
C SER A 129 2.81 -0.04 6.21
N THR A 130 3.18 -1.23 6.69
CA THR A 130 2.38 -2.44 6.47
C THR A 130 1.10 -2.44 7.30
N CYS A 131 1.12 -1.88 8.52
CA CYS A 131 -0.10 -1.61 9.28
C CYS A 131 -1.03 -0.66 8.51
N ALA A 132 -0.51 0.45 7.99
CA ALA A 132 -1.32 1.39 7.21
C ALA A 132 -1.93 0.75 5.97
N ALA A 133 -1.18 -0.11 5.27
CA ALA A 133 -1.71 -0.90 4.17
C ALA A 133 -2.82 -1.88 4.62
N GLY A 134 -2.60 -2.62 5.71
CA GLY A 134 -3.62 -3.49 6.29
C GLY A 134 -4.90 -2.74 6.66
N ILE A 135 -4.78 -1.61 7.36
CA ILE A 135 -5.91 -0.74 7.70
C ILE A 135 -6.67 -0.31 6.45
N SER A 136 -5.96 0.15 5.40
CA SER A 136 -6.55 0.55 4.13
C SER A 136 -7.35 -0.58 3.48
N TYR A 137 -6.81 -1.81 3.51
CA TYR A 137 -7.46 -2.98 2.92
C TYR A 137 -8.77 -3.28 3.64
N ILE A 138 -8.75 -3.29 4.98
CA ILE A 138 -9.94 -3.54 5.81
C ILE A 138 -11.00 -2.47 5.59
N THR A 139 -10.61 -1.19 5.61
CA THR A 139 -11.56 -0.08 5.39
C THR A 139 -12.21 -0.18 4.02
N PHE A 140 -11.44 -0.46 2.96
CA PHE A 140 -12.00 -0.63 1.62
C PHE A 140 -12.94 -1.84 1.53
N MET A 141 -12.53 -3.00 2.06
CA MET A 141 -13.35 -4.22 2.04
C MET A 141 -14.66 -4.00 2.80
N SER A 142 -14.59 -3.41 3.99
CA SER A 142 -15.75 -3.07 4.82
C SER A 142 -16.76 -2.18 4.07
N GLN A 143 -16.29 -1.10 3.43
CA GLN A 143 -17.15 -0.21 2.67
C GLN A 143 -17.74 -0.89 1.42
N SER A 144 -16.94 -1.71 0.75
CA SER A 144 -17.38 -2.45 -0.44
C SER A 144 -18.44 -3.50 -0.10
N VAL A 145 -18.25 -4.27 0.98
CA VAL A 145 -19.21 -5.28 1.44
C VAL A 145 -20.50 -4.63 1.93
N ALA A 146 -20.42 -3.50 2.66
CA ALA A 146 -21.60 -2.74 3.06
C ALA A 146 -22.41 -2.28 1.84
N SER A 147 -21.71 -1.77 0.81
CA SER A 147 -22.35 -1.37 -0.44
C SER A 147 -22.99 -2.57 -1.18
N ILE A 148 -22.30 -3.70 -1.29
CA ILE A 148 -22.86 -4.92 -1.88
C ILE A 148 -24.12 -5.37 -1.14
N ALA A 149 -24.10 -5.40 0.19
CA ALA A 149 -25.25 -5.79 1.00
C ALA A 149 -26.46 -4.90 0.73
N SER A 150 -26.26 -3.58 0.63
CA SER A 150 -27.33 -2.65 0.25
C SER A 150 -27.85 -2.87 -1.17
N SER A 151 -26.98 -3.22 -2.12
CA SER A 151 -27.37 -3.51 -3.50
C SER A 151 -28.18 -4.82 -3.61
N VAL A 152 -27.82 -5.86 -2.85
CA VAL A 152 -28.53 -7.15 -2.87
C VAL A 152 -29.99 -7.01 -2.41
N GLU A 153 -30.24 -6.20 -1.38
CA GLU A 153 -31.60 -5.93 -0.89
C GLU A 153 -32.50 -5.25 -1.94
N GLY A 154 -31.91 -4.47 -2.85
CA GLY A 154 -32.62 -3.84 -3.96
C GLY A 154 -32.87 -4.77 -5.17
N THR A 155 -32.35 -6.01 -5.17
CA THR A 155 -32.45 -6.93 -6.31
C THR A 155 -33.39 -8.11 -6.04
N GLN A 156 -33.89 -8.74 -7.12
CA GLN A 156 -34.67 -9.99 -7.05
C GLN A 156 -33.87 -11.18 -6.46
N LEU A 157 -32.55 -11.05 -6.27
CA LEU A 157 -31.72 -12.03 -5.57
C LEU A 157 -32.04 -12.10 -4.06
N SER A 158 -32.63 -11.04 -3.50
CA SER A 158 -33.09 -11.00 -2.11
C SER A 158 -34.04 -12.17 -1.79
N SER A 159 -34.98 -12.48 -2.69
CA SER A 159 -35.94 -13.58 -2.50
C SER A 159 -35.33 -14.98 -2.66
N PHE A 160 -34.18 -15.11 -3.31
CA PHE A 160 -33.45 -16.38 -3.47
C PHE A 160 -32.50 -16.67 -2.30
N ILE A 161 -31.77 -15.65 -1.83
CA ILE A 161 -30.75 -15.80 -0.77
C ILE A 161 -31.41 -15.79 0.62
N PHE A 162 -32.46 -14.98 0.80
CA PHE A 162 -33.20 -14.86 2.04
C PHE A 162 -34.68 -15.13 1.82
N PRO A 163 -35.13 -16.39 1.91
CA PRO A 163 -36.54 -16.72 1.84
C PRO A 163 -37.23 -16.25 3.13
N SER A 164 -37.59 -14.97 3.24
CA SER A 164 -38.43 -14.45 4.32
C SER A 164 -39.89 -14.39 3.89
N ASN A 165 -40.79 -15.02 4.67
CA ASN A 165 -42.23 -14.81 4.58
C ASN A 165 -42.53 -13.30 4.57
N GLN A 166 -43.17 -12.81 3.51
CA GLN A 166 -43.68 -11.43 3.45
C GLN A 166 -44.65 -11.21 4.61
N THR A 167 -44.19 -10.55 5.67
CA THR A 167 -45.09 -9.95 6.67
C THR A 167 -45.35 -8.52 6.22
N GLN A 168 -46.43 -8.32 5.46
CA GLN A 168 -46.90 -6.97 5.15
C GLN A 168 -47.53 -6.39 6.41
N ILE A 169 -46.87 -5.44 7.05
CA ILE A 169 -47.47 -4.68 8.15
C ILE A 169 -48.28 -3.54 7.53
N MET A 170 -49.61 -3.63 7.59
CA MET A 170 -50.50 -2.52 7.23
C MET A 170 -50.50 -1.47 8.33
N CYS A 171 -49.96 -0.30 8.05
CA CYS A 171 -50.17 0.88 8.88
C CYS A 171 -51.23 1.77 8.22
N GLU A 172 -52.37 1.91 8.88
CA GLU A 172 -53.43 2.80 8.44
C GLU A 172 -53.17 4.21 9.00
N HIS A 173 -52.83 5.15 8.13
CA HIS A 173 -52.75 6.58 8.46
C HIS A 173 -53.88 7.31 7.71
N SER A 174 -54.48 8.31 8.36
CA SER A 174 -55.74 8.99 7.97
C SER A 174 -55.62 9.84 6.68
N GLY A 175 -55.23 9.21 5.58
CA GLY A 175 -54.97 9.85 4.28
C GLY A 175 -54.41 8.93 3.18
N GLY A 176 -54.20 7.63 3.43
CA GLY A 176 -53.85 6.67 2.37
C GLY A 176 -53.18 5.39 2.87
N ARG A 177 -53.43 4.26 2.17
CA ARG A 177 -52.79 2.97 2.44
C ARG A 177 -51.35 2.99 1.88
N ARG A 178 -50.34 2.95 2.75
CA ARG A 178 -48.93 2.69 2.37
C ARG A 178 -48.53 1.30 2.85
N TYR A 179 -48.06 0.47 1.93
CA TYR A 179 -47.45 -0.82 2.23
C TYR A 179 -45.98 -0.58 2.61
N LEU A 180 -45.62 -0.78 3.88
CA LEU A 180 -44.22 -0.86 4.31
C LEU A 180 -43.76 -2.31 4.11
N SER A 181 -43.02 -2.56 3.04
CA SER A 181 -42.27 -3.80 2.88
C SER A 181 -41.07 -3.74 3.82
N SER A 182 -41.14 -4.40 4.98
CA SER A 182 -39.95 -4.65 5.79
C SER A 182 -39.31 -5.94 5.29
N ASN A 183 -38.23 -5.84 4.52
CA ASN A 183 -37.31 -6.96 4.37
C ASN A 183 -36.60 -7.13 5.72
N VAL A 184 -36.85 -8.26 6.40
CA VAL A 184 -36.43 -8.55 7.80
C VAL A 184 -34.94 -8.88 7.93
N VAL A 185 -34.17 -8.81 6.85
CA VAL A 185 -32.72 -9.01 6.91
C VAL A 185 -32.07 -7.65 7.11
N GLY A 186 -31.87 -7.26 8.36
CA GLY A 186 -31.31 -5.96 8.74
C GLY A 186 -29.82 -5.76 8.40
N LEU A 187 -29.30 -6.42 7.37
CA LEU A 187 -27.89 -6.31 6.98
C LEU A 187 -27.58 -4.93 6.40
N SER A 188 -28.43 -4.32 5.57
CA SER A 188 -28.17 -2.97 5.01
C SER A 188 -28.09 -1.84 6.03
N TRP A 189 -28.71 -2.00 7.21
CA TRP A 189 -28.70 -0.99 8.28
C TRP A 189 -27.41 -1.00 9.10
N LEU A 190 -26.53 -1.98 8.85
CA LEU A 190 -25.27 -2.10 9.56
C LEU A 190 -24.28 -1.05 9.05
N SER A 191 -23.66 -0.32 9.99
CA SER A 191 -22.55 0.57 9.67
C SER A 191 -21.40 -0.22 9.02
N SER A 192 -20.63 0.41 8.12
CA SER A 192 -19.40 -0.16 7.56
C SER A 192 -18.50 -0.73 8.66
N SER A 193 -18.40 -0.06 9.81
CA SER A 193 -17.62 -0.53 10.95
C SER A 193 -18.04 -1.91 11.49
N THR A 194 -19.30 -2.33 11.32
CA THR A 194 -19.75 -3.67 11.73
C THR A 194 -19.26 -4.75 10.75
N TYR A 195 -19.20 -4.44 9.46
CA TYR A 195 -18.63 -5.35 8.45
C TYR A 195 -17.16 -5.66 8.68
N THR A 196 -16.39 -4.73 9.25
CA THR A 196 -15.01 -4.99 9.69
C THR A 196 -14.92 -6.19 10.64
N TRP A 197 -15.84 -6.29 11.60
CA TRP A 197 -15.86 -7.39 12.58
C TRP A 197 -16.35 -8.71 12.01
N PHE A 198 -17.15 -8.70 10.93
CA PHE A 198 -17.48 -9.91 10.18
C PHE A 198 -16.30 -10.45 9.37
N ILE A 199 -15.44 -9.58 8.87
CA ILE A 199 -14.25 -9.95 8.09
C ILE A 199 -13.10 -10.41 9.01
N PHE A 200 -12.98 -9.84 10.21
CA PHE A 200 -11.96 -10.16 11.21
C PHE A 200 -11.64 -11.67 11.40
N PRO A 201 -12.61 -12.58 11.66
CA PRO A 201 -12.28 -13.99 11.87
C PRO A 201 -11.64 -14.64 10.65
N LEU A 202 -12.02 -14.21 9.44
CA LEU A 202 -11.45 -14.68 8.18
C LEU A 202 -10.01 -14.18 8.01
N GLU A 203 -9.73 -12.93 8.37
CA GLU A 203 -8.38 -12.36 8.37
C GLU A 203 -7.46 -13.04 9.37
N VAL A 204 -7.95 -13.33 10.58
CA VAL A 204 -7.19 -14.08 11.58
C VAL A 204 -6.89 -15.50 11.08
N ALA A 205 -7.87 -16.15 10.45
CA ALA A 205 -7.67 -17.48 9.85
C ALA A 205 -6.61 -17.46 8.73
N LEU A 206 -6.62 -16.44 7.88
CA LEU A 206 -5.62 -16.28 6.83
C LEU A 206 -4.24 -15.91 7.38
N ALA A 207 -4.18 -15.04 8.41
CA ALA A 207 -2.94 -14.68 9.12
C ALA A 207 -2.37 -15.85 9.95
N ALA A 208 -3.21 -16.83 10.30
CA ALA A 208 -2.79 -18.06 10.97
C ALA A 208 -1.93 -18.96 10.06
N ILE A 209 -2.03 -18.80 8.73
CA ILE A 209 -1.31 -19.66 7.79
C ILE A 209 0.20 -19.42 7.93
N PRO A 210 0.99 -20.42 8.36
CA PRO A 210 2.40 -20.20 8.67
C PRO A 210 3.29 -20.01 7.43
N SER A 211 2.86 -20.50 6.27
CA SER A 211 3.66 -20.50 5.04
C SER A 211 3.19 -19.45 4.05
N VAL A 212 3.87 -18.30 4.03
CA VAL A 212 3.72 -17.26 2.99
C VAL A 212 3.94 -17.78 1.57
N THR A 213 4.74 -18.86 1.41
CA THR A 213 4.97 -19.51 0.12
C THR A 213 3.74 -20.21 -0.44
N LEU A 214 2.84 -20.70 0.41
CA LEU A 214 1.57 -21.32 -0.02
C LEU A 214 0.61 -20.28 -0.57
N LEU A 215 0.62 -19.06 -0.01
CA LEU A 215 -0.27 -17.97 -0.41
C LEU A 215 0.24 -17.21 -1.65
N ALA A 216 1.54 -17.27 -1.93
CA ALA A 216 2.13 -16.56 -3.08
C ALA A 216 1.40 -16.79 -4.43
N PRO A 217 1.06 -18.02 -4.86
CA PRO A 217 0.31 -18.22 -6.11
C PRO A 217 -1.13 -17.68 -6.04
N PHE A 218 -1.79 -17.79 -4.89
CA PHE A 218 -3.13 -17.23 -4.70
C PHE A 218 -3.12 -15.70 -4.72
N SER A 219 -2.10 -15.08 -4.12
CA SER A 219 -1.90 -13.62 -4.17
C SER A 219 -1.61 -13.15 -5.60
N ALA A 220 -0.80 -13.88 -6.37
CA ALA A 220 -0.55 -13.52 -7.76
C ALA A 220 -1.83 -13.56 -8.63
N ILE A 221 -2.70 -14.55 -8.40
CA ILE A 221 -4.02 -14.62 -9.06
C ILE A 221 -4.90 -13.47 -8.57
N ALA A 222 -4.91 -13.19 -7.27
CA ALA A 222 -5.64 -12.07 -6.68
C ALA A 222 -5.22 -10.72 -7.29
N ASP A 223 -3.93 -10.49 -7.49
CA ASP A 223 -3.42 -9.29 -8.13
C ASP A 223 -3.88 -9.20 -9.59
N ALA A 224 -3.83 -10.31 -10.34
CA ALA A 224 -4.36 -10.33 -11.71
C ALA A 224 -5.86 -10.00 -11.77
N VAL A 225 -6.64 -10.53 -10.83
CA VAL A 225 -8.08 -10.21 -10.68
C VAL A 225 -8.26 -8.74 -10.32
N ASN A 226 -7.41 -8.18 -9.45
CA ASN A 226 -7.43 -6.76 -9.11
C ASN A 226 -7.20 -5.87 -10.34
N PHE A 227 -6.22 -6.21 -11.20
CA PHE A 227 -6.00 -5.52 -12.47
C PHE A 227 -7.20 -5.61 -13.41
N ALA A 228 -7.81 -6.79 -13.54
CA ALA A 228 -9.00 -6.97 -14.36
C ALA A 228 -10.18 -6.13 -13.82
N ALA A 229 -10.36 -6.07 -12.50
CA ALA A 229 -11.38 -5.26 -11.87
C ALA A 229 -11.11 -3.75 -12.03
N LEU A 230 -9.87 -3.30 -11.93
CA LEU A 230 -9.47 -1.92 -12.24
C LEU A 230 -9.75 -1.55 -13.70
N ALA A 231 -9.44 -2.45 -14.64
CA ALA A 231 -9.75 -2.24 -16.05
C ALA A 231 -11.27 -2.16 -16.29
N ALA A 232 -12.04 -3.04 -15.64
CA ALA A 232 -13.50 -3.00 -15.70
C ALA A 232 -14.05 -1.68 -15.13
N LEU A 233 -13.50 -1.18 -14.02
CA LEU A 233 -13.84 0.14 -13.48
C LEU A 233 -13.61 1.26 -14.49
N MET A 234 -12.45 1.30 -15.13
CA MET A 234 -12.15 2.31 -16.15
C MET A 234 -13.14 2.24 -17.34
N VAL A 235 -13.57 1.05 -17.73
CA VAL A 235 -14.59 0.88 -18.77
C VAL A 235 -15.94 1.43 -18.29
N SER A 236 -16.35 1.12 -17.06
CA SER A 236 -17.56 1.69 -16.45
C SER A 236 -17.50 3.22 -16.39
N ASP A 237 -16.36 3.80 -16.03
CA ASP A 237 -16.15 5.25 -16.02
C ASP A 237 -16.31 5.86 -17.42
N ILE A 238 -15.76 5.22 -18.47
CA ILE A 238 -15.91 5.66 -19.86
C ILE A 238 -17.39 5.62 -20.30
N LEU A 239 -18.12 4.57 -19.92
CA LEU A 239 -19.55 4.45 -20.23
C LEU A 239 -20.36 5.54 -19.52
N GLU A 240 -20.04 5.82 -18.26
CA GLU A 240 -20.66 6.90 -17.48
C GLU A 240 -20.43 8.27 -18.13
N ILE A 241 -19.19 8.57 -18.55
CA ILE A 241 -18.83 9.81 -19.26
C ILE A 241 -19.66 9.95 -20.54
N LYS A 242 -19.80 8.87 -21.32
CA LYS A 242 -20.56 8.86 -22.58
C LYS A 242 -22.04 9.13 -22.35
N ASN A 243 -22.62 8.53 -21.33
CA ASN A 243 -24.06 8.63 -21.05
C ASN A 243 -24.44 9.99 -20.45
N ASN A 244 -23.57 10.57 -19.62
CA ASN A 244 -23.86 11.79 -18.87
C ASN A 244 -23.09 13.05 -19.36
N LEU A 245 -22.56 13.04 -20.60
CA LEU A 245 -21.84 14.16 -21.26
C LEU A 245 -20.70 14.77 -20.41
N GLY A 246 -20.01 13.92 -19.63
CA GLY A 246 -19.16 14.25 -18.48
C GLY A 246 -17.84 15.02 -18.73
N LEU A 247 -17.53 15.42 -19.97
CA LEU A 247 -16.30 16.19 -20.23
C LEU A 247 -16.39 17.67 -19.87
N GLN A 248 -17.60 18.24 -19.69
CA GLN A 248 -17.75 19.67 -19.39
C GLN A 248 -17.54 20.03 -17.90
N ASN A 249 -17.46 19.05 -16.99
CA ASN A 249 -17.48 19.30 -15.54
C ASN A 249 -16.15 19.08 -14.80
N ILE A 250 -15.04 18.79 -15.50
CA ILE A 250 -13.72 18.69 -14.86
C ILE A 250 -12.93 19.99 -14.97
N LYS A 251 -12.42 20.48 -13.84
CA LYS A 251 -11.60 21.70 -13.78
C LYS A 251 -10.12 21.32 -13.85
N PRO A 252 -9.28 22.06 -14.61
CA PRO A 252 -7.84 21.80 -14.64
C PRO A 252 -7.19 22.04 -13.28
N ILE A 253 -7.66 23.05 -12.56
CA ILE A 253 -7.23 23.42 -11.22
C ILE A 253 -8.48 23.66 -10.38
N VAL A 254 -8.57 23.01 -9.23
CA VAL A 254 -9.67 23.18 -8.27
C VAL A 254 -9.14 23.91 -7.03
N ASN A 255 -8.20 23.30 -6.32
CA ASN A 255 -7.62 23.86 -5.10
C ASN A 255 -6.12 23.54 -5.00
N MET A 256 -5.30 24.59 -4.82
CA MET A 256 -3.86 24.42 -4.64
C MET A 256 -3.47 24.00 -3.22
N VAL A 257 -4.31 24.29 -2.22
CA VAL A 257 -4.06 23.91 -0.82
C VAL A 257 -4.11 22.39 -0.63
N GLY A 258 -4.88 21.68 -1.47
CA GLY A 258 -4.98 20.22 -1.45
C GLY A 258 -3.79 19.48 -2.07
N ILE A 259 -2.85 20.17 -2.72
CA ILE A 259 -1.72 19.55 -3.43
C ILE A 259 -0.88 18.66 -2.51
N PRO A 260 -0.51 19.08 -1.28
CA PRO A 260 0.32 18.23 -0.42
C PRO A 260 -0.40 16.97 0.04
N SER A 261 -1.72 17.03 0.25
CA SER A 261 -2.51 15.83 0.55
C SER A 261 -2.55 14.88 -0.65
N ALA A 262 -2.82 15.39 -1.86
CA ALA A 262 -2.81 14.59 -3.08
C ALA A 262 -1.43 14.00 -3.40
N PHE A 263 -0.36 14.76 -3.13
CA PHE A 263 1.01 14.29 -3.22
C PHE A 263 1.26 13.10 -2.27
N GLY A 264 0.73 13.16 -1.05
CA GLY A 264 0.74 12.04 -0.11
C GLY A 264 0.08 10.79 -0.69
N VAL A 265 -1.12 10.91 -1.28
CA VAL A 265 -1.82 9.77 -1.91
C VAL A 265 -1.00 9.21 -3.07
N GLY A 266 -0.40 10.08 -3.91
CA GLY A 266 0.50 9.67 -4.98
C GLY A 266 1.74 8.92 -4.49
N VAL A 267 2.43 9.45 -3.45
CA VAL A 267 3.60 8.77 -2.86
C VAL A 267 3.21 7.43 -2.26
N TYR A 268 2.03 7.34 -1.62
CA TYR A 268 1.50 6.07 -1.12
C TYR A 268 1.26 5.07 -2.27
N ALA A 269 0.69 5.51 -3.39
CA ALA A 269 0.41 4.67 -4.54
C ALA A 269 1.68 4.13 -5.25
N PHE A 270 2.80 4.83 -5.15
CA PHE A 270 4.11 4.41 -5.69
C PHE A 270 5.03 3.75 -4.66
N GLN A 271 4.55 3.48 -3.44
CA GLN A 271 5.39 2.99 -2.36
C GLN A 271 5.76 1.52 -2.54
N SER A 272 7.05 1.23 -2.74
CA SER A 272 7.58 -0.15 -2.80
C SER A 272 8.99 -0.30 -2.18
N SER A 273 9.41 0.66 -1.36
CA SER A 273 10.78 0.74 -0.80
C SER A 273 11.23 -0.51 -0.04
N GLY A 274 10.31 -1.23 0.61
CA GLY A 274 10.65 -2.43 1.39
C GLY A 274 11.04 -3.66 0.56
N ILE A 275 10.59 -3.73 -0.70
CA ILE A 275 10.71 -4.92 -1.56
C ILE A 275 11.94 -4.82 -2.48
N MET A 276 12.47 -3.62 -2.67
CA MET A 276 13.46 -3.34 -3.71
C MET A 276 14.78 -4.13 -3.55
N ILE A 277 15.34 -4.17 -2.35
CA ILE A 277 16.63 -4.86 -2.10
C ILE A 277 16.51 -6.38 -2.28
N PRO A 278 15.49 -7.06 -1.71
CA PRO A 278 15.23 -8.47 -1.99
C PRO A 278 14.97 -8.74 -3.47
N LEU A 279 14.22 -7.87 -4.14
CA LEU A 279 13.92 -8.00 -5.56
C LEU A 279 15.20 -8.01 -6.40
N GLU A 280 16.11 -7.03 -6.21
CA GLU A 280 17.40 -6.99 -6.89
C GLU A 280 18.22 -8.28 -6.68
N ALA A 281 18.19 -8.83 -5.47
CA ALA A 281 18.92 -10.05 -5.14
C ALA A 281 18.37 -11.31 -5.83
N SER A 282 17.10 -11.29 -6.25
CA SER A 282 16.44 -12.40 -6.95
C SER A 282 16.57 -12.36 -8.48
N MET A 283 17.18 -11.31 -9.03
CA MET A 283 17.28 -11.10 -10.48
C MET A 283 18.47 -11.82 -11.10
N GLU A 284 18.26 -12.37 -12.29
CA GLU A 284 19.34 -12.87 -13.14
C GLU A 284 20.32 -11.75 -13.54
N GLU A 285 19.80 -10.55 -13.85
CA GLU A 285 20.59 -9.39 -14.29
C GLU A 285 20.32 -8.13 -13.43
N PRO A 286 20.91 -8.02 -12.22
CA PRO A 286 20.61 -6.92 -11.28
C PRO A 286 21.01 -5.52 -11.81
N LEU A 287 21.94 -5.45 -12.77
CA LEU A 287 22.35 -4.17 -13.39
C LEU A 287 21.23 -3.53 -14.22
N LYS A 288 20.33 -4.33 -14.81
CA LYS A 288 19.19 -3.84 -15.60
C LYS A 288 18.03 -3.30 -14.74
N LEU A 289 18.05 -3.53 -13.43
CA LEU A 289 16.97 -3.16 -12.51
C LEU A 289 16.54 -1.69 -12.63
N GLY A 290 17.48 -0.75 -12.68
CA GLY A 290 17.15 0.68 -12.75
C GLY A 290 16.39 1.08 -14.02
N SER A 291 16.69 0.42 -15.16
CA SER A 291 15.96 0.64 -16.41
C SER A 291 14.58 0.00 -16.37
N LEU A 292 14.48 -1.23 -15.83
CA LEU A 292 13.20 -1.94 -15.67
C LEU A 292 12.25 -1.18 -14.76
N MET A 293 12.76 -0.66 -13.64
CA MET A 293 12.02 0.22 -12.75
C MET A 293 11.53 1.46 -13.50
N GLY A 294 12.39 2.12 -14.29
CA GLY A 294 11.99 3.33 -15.03
C GLY A 294 10.78 3.08 -15.93
N VAL A 295 10.82 1.98 -16.69
CA VAL A 295 9.68 1.56 -17.54
C VAL A 295 8.45 1.21 -16.70
N ALA A 296 8.62 0.47 -15.60
CA ALA A 296 7.51 0.09 -14.73
C ALA A 296 6.83 1.30 -14.08
N PHE A 297 7.60 2.27 -13.58
CA PHE A 297 7.09 3.51 -12.98
C PHE A 297 6.34 4.38 -13.99
N VAL A 298 6.87 4.53 -15.21
CA VAL A 298 6.19 5.26 -16.28
C VAL A 298 4.88 4.57 -16.65
N LEU A 299 4.91 3.25 -16.83
CA LEU A 299 3.71 2.46 -17.13
C LEU A 299 2.65 2.60 -16.02
N SER A 300 3.04 2.40 -14.76
CA SER A 300 2.15 2.57 -13.60
C SER A 300 1.63 4.00 -13.50
N GLY A 301 2.46 5.01 -13.74
CA GLY A 301 2.03 6.41 -13.73
C GLY A 301 1.01 6.74 -14.80
N VAL A 302 1.15 6.18 -16.01
CA VAL A 302 0.14 6.33 -17.07
C VAL A 302 -1.17 5.65 -16.68
N VAL A 303 -1.11 4.42 -16.14
CA VAL A 303 -2.31 3.70 -15.67
C VAL A 303 -3.01 4.47 -14.54
N TYR A 304 -2.24 4.97 -13.57
CA TYR A 304 -2.75 5.76 -12.44
C TYR A 304 -3.36 7.09 -12.88
N ALA A 305 -2.71 7.82 -13.79
CA ALA A 305 -3.23 9.06 -14.33
C ALA A 305 -4.52 8.80 -15.13
N ALA A 306 -4.54 7.76 -15.97
CA ALA A 306 -5.73 7.40 -16.73
C ALA A 306 -6.90 7.04 -15.80
N PHE A 307 -6.66 6.20 -14.79
CA PHE A 307 -7.67 5.83 -13.79
C PHE A 307 -8.21 7.05 -13.03
N ALA A 308 -7.32 7.94 -12.57
CA ALA A 308 -7.70 9.12 -11.81
C ALA A 308 -8.49 10.15 -12.65
N VAL A 309 -8.05 10.40 -13.89
CA VAL A 309 -8.72 11.34 -14.80
C VAL A 309 -10.06 10.80 -15.27
N LEU A 310 -10.16 9.51 -15.64
CA LEU A 310 -11.43 8.91 -16.04
C LEU A 310 -12.44 8.92 -14.89
N GLY A 311 -12.02 8.51 -13.69
CA GLY A 311 -12.90 8.54 -12.53
C GLY A 311 -13.37 9.94 -12.16
N TYR A 312 -12.48 10.94 -12.23
CA TYR A 312 -12.88 12.34 -12.01
C TYR A 312 -13.79 12.87 -13.12
N ALA A 313 -13.56 12.48 -14.38
CA ALA A 313 -14.43 12.85 -15.51
C ALA A 313 -15.82 12.20 -15.43
N ALA A 314 -15.92 10.98 -14.90
CA ALA A 314 -17.19 10.28 -14.74
C ALA A 314 -18.07 10.93 -13.66
N TYR A 315 -17.50 11.27 -12.51
CA TYR A 315 -18.29 11.65 -11.32
C TYR A 315 -18.13 13.12 -10.87
N GLY A 316 -17.16 13.86 -11.40
CA GLY A 316 -16.92 15.26 -11.07
C GLY A 316 -16.73 15.50 -9.57
N GLU A 317 -17.46 16.48 -9.02
CA GLU A 317 -17.43 16.83 -7.59
C GLU A 317 -18.19 15.82 -6.70
N ASN A 318 -18.99 14.91 -7.28
CA ASN A 318 -19.77 13.91 -6.55
C ASN A 318 -19.00 12.60 -6.28
N ILE A 319 -17.71 12.57 -6.60
CA ILE A 319 -16.88 11.38 -6.40
C ILE A 319 -16.72 11.08 -4.91
N GLN A 320 -16.88 9.81 -4.56
CA GLN A 320 -16.71 9.31 -3.21
C GLN A 320 -15.23 9.09 -2.90
N GLN A 321 -14.91 9.00 -1.61
CA GLN A 321 -13.56 8.70 -1.11
C GLN A 321 -12.99 7.39 -1.65
N VAL A 322 -13.87 6.46 -2.05
CA VAL A 322 -13.54 5.23 -2.74
C VAL A 322 -14.40 5.17 -4.01
N ILE A 323 -13.76 5.15 -5.19
CA ILE A 323 -14.47 5.24 -6.48
C ILE A 323 -15.46 4.10 -6.71
N THR A 324 -15.22 2.91 -6.16
CA THR A 324 -16.14 1.78 -6.33
C THR A 324 -17.53 2.06 -5.78
N LEU A 325 -17.65 2.97 -4.81
CA LEU A 325 -18.94 3.38 -4.23
C LEU A 325 -19.77 4.26 -5.17
N ASN A 326 -19.16 4.85 -6.20
CA ASN A 326 -19.87 5.64 -7.21
C ASN A 326 -20.53 4.78 -8.31
N LEU A 327 -20.17 3.50 -8.41
CA LEU A 327 -20.75 2.63 -9.41
C LEU A 327 -22.26 2.47 -9.21
N PRO A 328 -23.06 2.49 -10.30
CA PRO A 328 -24.50 2.29 -10.21
C PRO A 328 -24.84 0.90 -9.66
N ASN A 329 -25.97 0.80 -8.96
CA ASN A 329 -26.43 -0.47 -8.41
C ASN A 329 -26.69 -1.48 -9.55
N GLY A 330 -25.98 -2.59 -9.55
CA GLY A 330 -26.07 -3.62 -10.58
C GLY A 330 -25.14 -4.79 -10.29
N ILE A 331 -25.35 -5.90 -11.02
CA ILE A 331 -24.56 -7.13 -10.85
C ILE A 331 -23.08 -6.87 -11.19
N GLU A 332 -22.80 -6.09 -12.24
CA GLU A 332 -21.44 -5.73 -12.64
C GLU A 332 -20.69 -5.00 -11.52
N ALA A 333 -21.33 -4.00 -10.91
CA ALA A 333 -20.75 -3.26 -9.80
C ALA A 333 -20.50 -4.14 -8.57
N MET A 334 -21.41 -5.07 -8.28
CA MET A 334 -21.23 -6.04 -7.20
C MET A 334 -20.04 -6.98 -7.47
N LEU A 335 -19.90 -7.46 -8.71
CA LEU A 335 -18.79 -8.32 -9.12
C LEU A 335 -17.44 -7.62 -9.00
N VAL A 336 -17.34 -6.36 -9.45
CA VAL A 336 -16.12 -5.56 -9.33
C VAL A 336 -15.75 -5.32 -7.86
N LYS A 337 -16.71 -4.90 -7.03
CA LYS A 337 -16.51 -4.70 -5.59
C LYS A 337 -16.08 -5.99 -4.89
N ALA A 338 -16.70 -7.13 -5.23
CA ALA A 338 -16.37 -8.43 -4.67
C ALA A 338 -14.98 -8.92 -5.11
N ALA A 339 -14.62 -8.72 -6.39
CA ALA A 339 -13.32 -9.09 -6.94
C ALA A 339 -12.17 -8.34 -6.26
N ILE A 340 -12.29 -7.02 -6.08
CA ILE A 340 -11.28 -6.21 -5.39
C ILE A 340 -11.25 -6.54 -3.89
N SER A 341 -12.40 -6.80 -3.27
CA SER A 341 -12.43 -7.18 -1.85
C SER A 341 -11.77 -8.54 -1.62
N LEU A 342 -12.01 -9.51 -2.50
CA LEU A 342 -11.38 -10.83 -2.44
C LEU A 342 -9.87 -10.74 -2.69
N SER A 343 -9.43 -9.90 -3.63
CA SER A 343 -8.00 -9.74 -3.89
C SER A 343 -7.27 -9.15 -2.68
N LEU A 344 -7.86 -8.15 -2.04
CA LEU A 344 -7.36 -7.54 -0.81
C LEU A 344 -7.29 -8.52 0.36
N LEU A 345 -8.33 -9.34 0.52
CA LEU A 345 -8.39 -10.36 1.55
C LEU A 345 -7.22 -11.37 1.40
N LEU A 346 -6.93 -11.80 0.17
CA LEU A 346 -5.84 -12.74 -0.11
C LEU A 346 -4.45 -12.10 0.00
N ALA A 347 -4.33 -10.80 -0.29
CA ALA A 347 -3.08 -10.05 -0.15
C ALA A 347 -2.75 -9.67 1.30
N PHE A 348 -3.76 -9.59 2.18
CA PHE A 348 -3.63 -9.12 3.56
C PHE A 348 -2.54 -9.85 4.38
N PRO A 349 -2.45 -11.20 4.39
CA PRO A 349 -1.41 -11.90 5.15
C PRO A 349 0.00 -11.62 4.63
N LEU A 350 0.17 -11.43 3.31
CA LEU A 350 1.47 -11.13 2.71
C LEU A 350 1.93 -9.72 3.10
N VAL A 351 1.01 -8.75 3.11
CA VAL A 351 1.29 -7.36 3.51
C VAL A 351 1.71 -7.28 4.98
N LEU A 352 1.10 -8.08 5.88
CA LEU A 352 1.45 -8.07 7.30
C LEU A 352 2.72 -8.84 7.66
N ASN A 353 3.27 -9.64 6.73
CA ASN A 353 4.43 -10.49 7.03
C ASN A 353 5.65 -9.72 7.59
N PRO A 354 6.05 -8.55 7.05
CA PRO A 354 7.17 -7.79 7.62
C PRO A 354 6.92 -7.33 9.06
N MET A 355 5.66 -7.04 9.42
CA MET A 355 5.30 -6.67 10.78
C MET A 355 5.40 -7.87 11.72
N PHE A 356 4.88 -9.03 11.32
CA PHE A 356 5.00 -10.26 12.11
C PHE A 356 6.46 -10.64 12.32
N GLU A 357 7.27 -10.55 11.27
CA GLU A 357 8.70 -10.82 11.35
C GLU A 357 9.43 -9.83 12.28
N LEU A 358 9.09 -8.54 12.25
CA LEU A 358 9.67 -7.57 13.19
C LEU A 358 9.32 -7.91 14.64
N VAL A 359 8.05 -8.20 14.91
CA VAL A 359 7.57 -8.53 16.26
C VAL A 359 8.20 -9.83 16.76
N GLU A 360 8.31 -10.85 15.89
CA GLU A 360 9.06 -12.08 16.18
C GLU A 360 10.50 -11.74 16.55
N ARG A 361 11.24 -11.05 15.68
CA ARG A 361 12.66 -10.69 15.91
C ARG A 361 12.88 -9.91 17.20
N ARG A 362 11.92 -9.07 17.63
CA ARG A 362 12.09 -8.17 18.78
C ARG A 362 11.60 -8.75 20.10
N PHE A 363 10.50 -9.48 20.10
CA PHE A 363 9.83 -9.94 21.32
C PHE A 363 9.83 -11.45 21.50
N ALA A 364 10.03 -12.24 20.43
CA ALA A 364 9.93 -13.69 20.51
C ALA A 364 11.22 -14.39 20.04
N ARG A 365 11.86 -15.16 20.92
CA ARG A 365 12.94 -16.10 20.51
C ARG A 365 12.42 -17.29 19.66
N ARG A 366 11.10 -17.37 19.42
CA ARG A 366 10.38 -18.45 18.72
C ARG A 366 9.36 -17.83 17.76
N LYS A 367 8.78 -18.64 16.86
CA LYS A 367 7.68 -18.24 15.95
C LYS A 367 6.54 -17.57 16.73
N LEU A 368 5.90 -16.55 16.15
CA LEU A 368 4.83 -15.82 16.80
C LEU A 368 3.67 -16.76 17.17
N SER A 369 3.16 -16.64 18.39
CA SER A 369 1.94 -17.35 18.76
C SER A 369 0.76 -16.81 17.95
N LEU A 370 -0.20 -17.70 17.64
CA LEU A 370 -1.44 -17.32 16.95
C LEU A 370 -2.17 -16.17 17.66
N GLY A 371 -2.15 -16.18 19.00
CA GLY A 371 -2.76 -15.13 19.82
C GLY A 371 -2.17 -13.74 19.57
N LEU A 372 -0.85 -13.62 19.37
CA LEU A 372 -0.24 -12.33 19.09
C LEU A 372 -0.51 -11.87 17.65
N ARG A 373 -0.53 -12.79 16.68
CA ARG A 373 -0.97 -12.46 15.30
C ARG A 373 -2.41 -11.95 15.30
N ALA A 374 -3.31 -12.64 16.00
CA ALA A 374 -4.70 -12.23 16.14
C ALA A 374 -4.83 -10.88 16.86
N SER A 375 -4.00 -10.62 17.88
CA SER A 375 -3.99 -9.32 18.59
C SER A 375 -3.55 -8.17 17.67
N ILE A 376 -2.55 -8.40 16.83
CA ILE A 376 -2.10 -7.43 15.82
C ILE A 376 -3.24 -7.13 14.83
N VAL A 377 -3.86 -8.17 14.26
CA VAL A 377 -4.98 -8.01 13.32
C VAL A 377 -6.15 -7.30 14.01
N PHE A 378 -6.45 -7.63 15.26
CA PHE A 378 -7.49 -6.95 16.05
C PHE A 378 -7.26 -5.45 16.18
N VAL A 379 -6.02 -5.02 16.49
CA VAL A 379 -5.67 -3.59 16.58
C VAL A 379 -5.84 -2.91 15.21
N ILE A 380 -5.45 -3.57 14.13
CA ILE A 380 -5.62 -3.07 12.75
C ILE A 380 -7.12 -2.91 12.42
N CYS A 381 -7.96 -3.90 12.73
CA CYS A 381 -9.41 -3.82 12.57
C CYS A 381 -10.01 -2.67 13.38
N LEU A 382 -9.60 -2.52 14.65
CA LEU A 382 -10.06 -1.45 15.52
C LEU A 382 -9.74 -0.07 14.91
N MET A 383 -8.51 0.13 14.42
CA MET A 383 -8.13 1.37 13.74
C MET A 383 -8.92 1.58 12.44
N ALA A 384 -9.16 0.51 11.67
CA ALA A 384 -9.95 0.59 10.44
C ALA A 384 -11.40 1.06 10.70
N THR A 385 -12.01 0.70 11.83
CA THR A 385 -13.37 1.18 12.18
C THR A 385 -13.45 2.69 12.43
N ALA A 386 -12.33 3.34 12.77
CA ALA A 386 -12.27 4.78 12.99
C ALA A 386 -12.17 5.59 11.68
N ILE A 387 -11.78 4.94 10.58
CA ILE A 387 -11.53 5.63 9.31
C ILE A 387 -12.81 5.69 8.48
N LYS A 388 -13.34 6.91 8.37
CA LYS A 388 -14.49 7.21 7.48
C LYS A 388 -14.04 7.79 6.14
N GLN A 389 -12.95 8.56 6.13
CA GLN A 389 -12.37 9.19 4.94
C GLN A 389 -11.16 8.38 4.46
N PHE A 390 -11.41 7.45 3.52
CA PHE A 390 -10.39 6.53 3.03
C PHE A 390 -9.21 7.24 2.36
N THR A 391 -9.46 8.17 1.45
CA THR A 391 -8.38 8.85 0.70
C THR A 391 -7.58 9.78 1.61
N ASP A 392 -8.22 10.44 2.57
CA ASP A 392 -7.51 11.26 3.55
C ASP A 392 -6.59 10.41 4.46
N PHE A 393 -6.97 9.15 4.76
CA PHE A 393 -6.09 8.19 5.43
C PHE A 393 -4.89 7.80 4.55
N LEU A 394 -5.11 7.49 3.27
CA LEU A 394 -4.01 7.20 2.33
C LEU A 394 -3.05 8.39 2.23
N SER A 395 -3.59 9.60 2.22
CA SER A 395 -2.82 10.83 2.21
C SER A 395 -1.96 10.97 3.47
N LEU A 396 -2.53 10.69 4.65
CA LEU A 396 -1.81 10.70 5.92
C LEU A 396 -0.68 9.67 5.93
N ALA A 397 -0.96 8.41 5.55
CA ALA A 397 0.03 7.35 5.48
C ALA A 397 1.16 7.67 4.48
N GLY A 398 0.81 8.23 3.33
CA GLY A 398 1.74 8.59 2.28
C GLY A 398 2.64 9.78 2.61
N SER A 399 2.05 10.88 3.11
CA SER A 399 2.78 12.09 3.48
C SER A 399 3.68 11.91 4.71
N SER A 400 3.32 10.99 5.61
CA SER A 400 4.14 10.67 6.78
C SER A 400 5.14 9.55 6.49
N ILE A 401 4.68 8.30 6.57
CA ILE A 401 5.51 7.09 6.59
C ILE A 401 6.17 6.85 5.23
N SER A 402 5.40 6.96 4.15
CA SER A 402 5.92 6.67 2.81
C SER A 402 6.90 7.73 2.33
N CYS A 403 6.74 9.01 2.68
CA CYS A 403 7.76 10.02 2.37
C CYS A 403 9.10 9.73 3.07
N LEU A 404 9.04 9.33 4.34
CA LEU A 404 10.24 8.96 5.11
C LEU A 404 10.97 7.78 4.48
N LEU A 405 10.26 6.68 4.21
CA LEU A 405 10.83 5.45 3.61
C LEU A 405 11.16 5.59 2.12
N GLY A 406 10.39 6.41 1.41
CA GLY A 406 10.37 6.52 -0.04
C GLY A 406 11.61 7.23 -0.57
N PHE A 407 11.96 8.37 0.03
CA PHE A 407 13.04 9.21 -0.51
C PHE A 407 13.83 10.03 0.52
N ILE A 408 13.29 10.33 1.71
CA ILE A 408 14.05 11.05 2.77
C ILE A 408 15.17 10.16 3.33
N LEU A 409 14.84 8.96 3.81
CA LEU A 409 15.84 8.02 4.34
C LEU A 409 16.82 7.53 3.26
N PRO A 410 16.39 7.20 2.03
CA PRO A 410 17.33 6.88 0.95
C PRO A 410 18.36 7.97 0.67
N ALA A 411 17.94 9.23 0.60
CA ALA A 411 18.86 10.36 0.44
C ALA A 411 19.82 10.49 1.62
N ALA A 412 19.32 10.35 2.85
CA ALA A 412 20.17 10.41 4.04
C ALA A 412 21.25 9.32 4.07
N VAL A 413 20.89 8.08 3.69
CA VAL A 413 21.86 6.98 3.56
C VAL A 413 22.85 7.28 2.45
N HIS A 414 22.37 7.74 1.29
CA HIS A 414 23.23 8.00 0.15
C HIS A 414 24.29 9.05 0.48
N ILE A 415 23.91 10.18 1.11
CA ILE A 415 24.85 11.21 1.58
C ILE A 415 25.90 10.59 2.53
N LYS A 416 25.47 9.75 3.47
CA LYS A 416 26.39 9.16 4.46
C LYS A 416 27.39 8.20 3.81
N VAL A 417 26.89 7.22 3.06
CA VAL A 417 27.72 6.22 2.38
C VAL A 417 28.69 6.88 1.40
N MET A 418 28.24 7.93 0.70
CA MET A 418 29.07 8.64 -0.27
C MET A 418 30.18 9.46 0.40
N LYS A 419 29.99 9.97 1.62
CA LYS A 419 31.06 10.64 2.39
C LYS A 419 32.15 9.67 2.84
N GLU A 420 31.80 8.40 3.02
CA GLU A 420 32.73 7.34 3.44
C GLU A 420 33.49 6.75 2.22
N ASP A 421 33.02 6.97 1.00
CA ASP A 421 33.68 6.54 -0.24
C ASP A 421 34.80 7.51 -0.66
N VAL A 422 36.00 7.27 -0.14
CA VAL A 422 37.20 8.12 -0.34
C VAL A 422 37.73 8.08 -1.78
N GLU A 423 37.43 7.03 -2.56
CA GLU A 423 38.05 6.79 -3.87
C GLU A 423 37.50 7.67 -5.00
N ARG A 424 36.26 8.17 -4.88
CA ARG A 424 35.61 8.99 -5.91
C ARG A 424 34.85 10.17 -5.31
N PRO A 425 35.50 11.31 -5.03
CA PRO A 425 34.82 12.51 -4.58
C PRO A 425 33.78 12.91 -5.64
N THR A 426 32.52 12.78 -5.25
CA THR A 426 31.37 13.02 -6.10
C THR A 426 31.08 14.52 -6.15
N SER A 427 30.51 14.98 -7.26
CA SER A 427 30.20 16.40 -7.47
C SER A 427 29.32 16.94 -6.33
N SER A 428 29.62 18.14 -5.84
CA SER A 428 28.84 18.86 -4.83
C SER A 428 27.35 19.00 -5.21
N LEU A 429 27.05 18.95 -6.51
CA LEU A 429 25.69 18.96 -7.05
C LEU A 429 24.85 17.75 -6.59
N ILE A 430 25.45 16.57 -6.44
CA ILE A 430 24.72 15.36 -6.02
C ILE A 430 24.32 15.48 -4.55
N TYR A 431 25.24 15.95 -3.70
CA TYR A 431 24.92 16.25 -2.30
C TYR A 431 23.83 17.31 -2.19
N ALA A 432 23.92 18.39 -2.98
CA ALA A 432 22.90 19.43 -2.99
C ALA A 432 21.53 18.86 -3.40
N ALA A 433 21.47 18.00 -4.42
CA ALA A 433 20.23 17.34 -4.84
C ALA A 433 19.63 16.46 -3.74
N ASP A 434 20.44 15.67 -3.05
CA ASP A 434 19.98 14.82 -1.94
C ASP A 434 19.45 15.66 -0.76
N TYR A 435 20.13 16.76 -0.41
CA TYR A 435 19.63 17.69 0.62
C TYR A 435 18.33 18.37 0.22
N VAL A 436 18.20 18.81 -1.04
CA VAL A 436 16.97 19.39 -1.57
C VAL A 436 15.83 18.36 -1.47
N LEU A 437 16.09 17.10 -1.79
CA LEU A 437 15.10 16.03 -1.71
C LEU A 437 14.63 15.78 -0.26
N ILE A 438 15.56 15.81 0.71
CA ILE A 438 15.23 15.69 2.14
C ILE A 438 14.35 16.86 2.59
N VAL A 439 14.77 18.10 2.30
CA VAL A 439 14.01 19.30 2.70
C VAL A 439 12.64 19.32 2.03
N PHE A 440 12.57 19.02 0.74
CA PHE A 440 11.32 18.88 -0.01
C PHE A 440 10.39 17.86 0.65
N GLY A 441 10.91 16.67 1.01
CA GLY A 441 10.15 15.64 1.69
C GLY A 441 9.64 16.03 3.06
N LEU A 442 10.45 16.73 3.86
CA LEU A 442 10.05 17.20 5.18
C LEU A 442 8.94 18.26 5.08
N ILE A 443 9.04 19.20 4.13
CA ILE A 443 8.03 20.25 3.93
C ILE A 443 6.71 19.64 3.45
N PHE A 444 6.73 18.86 2.36
CA PHE A 444 5.52 18.23 1.83
C PHE A 444 4.93 17.22 2.79
N GLY A 445 5.78 16.46 3.49
CA GLY A 445 5.36 15.48 4.48
C GLY A 445 4.70 16.13 5.68
N ALA A 446 5.30 17.17 6.26
CA ALA A 446 4.71 17.89 7.39
C ALA A 446 3.39 18.57 7.03
N PHE A 447 3.35 19.27 5.88
CA PHE A 447 2.14 19.97 5.45
C PHE A 447 1.02 18.98 5.07
N GLY A 448 1.33 17.92 4.31
CA GLY A 448 0.38 16.87 3.95
C GLY A 448 -0.16 16.14 5.19
N THR A 449 0.71 15.80 6.13
CA THR A 449 0.30 15.15 7.40
C THR A 449 -0.63 16.05 8.18
N THR A 450 -0.30 17.35 8.31
CA THR A 450 -1.12 18.32 9.05
C THR A 450 -2.48 18.49 8.39
N MET A 451 -2.52 18.68 7.06
CA MET A 451 -3.77 18.85 6.32
C MET A 451 -4.68 17.63 6.41
N SER A 452 -4.12 16.44 6.29
CA SER A 452 -4.90 15.20 6.36
C SER A 452 -5.37 14.94 7.79
N PHE A 453 -4.55 15.22 8.80
CA PHE A 453 -4.93 15.09 10.21
C PHE A 453 -6.05 16.04 10.60
N LEU A 454 -6.03 17.29 10.12
CA LEU A 454 -7.07 18.28 10.39
C LEU A 454 -8.44 17.93 9.77
N LYS A 455 -8.52 17.01 8.80
CA LYS A 455 -9.79 16.55 8.23
C LYS A 455 -10.44 15.42 9.04
N PHE A 456 -9.67 14.76 9.91
CA PHE A 456 -10.16 13.68 10.77
C PHE A 456 -10.89 14.19 12.03
N PHE A 457 -10.62 15.43 12.45
CA PHE A 457 -11.25 16.10 13.61
C PHE A 457 -12.12 17.24 13.12
#